data_AF-A0A1M7U2V0-F1
#
_entry.id   AF-A0A1M7U2V0-F1
#
_cell.length_a   1.000
_cell.length_b   1.000
_cell.length_c   1.000
_cell.angle_alpha   90.00
_cell.angle_beta   90.00
_cell.angle_gamma   90.00
#
_symmetry.space_group_name_H-M   'P 1'
#
loop_
_entity.id
_entity.type
_entity.pdbx_description
1 polymer ?
#
loop_
_entity_poly.entity_id
_entity_poly.type
_entity_poly.pdbx_seq_one_letter_code
_entity_poly.pdbx_strand_id
1 'polypeptide(L)'
;MIDETALAFEWPRRDTDTAELPLDRISVRDLVRAVEIGAFASERGVAQRLRFSVVLEVRPTEAGATDDVDRVISYDTLVEAIDDTLAEGRLNLLETCAERIAARCLRDPRAARVLVRVEKLDRIPGALGVEIVRTRRAAQARLAQIAATAAGASPMVAALTDPALLDDDDAARRAAREALAARRRPVAAVVAPGRFGQAAAEAARRMGLEGAAAERLLLSALDQAAWAFAGQDARFVVTDTRTELVHALRSGRPAVWAPARILCDLRDEHRPDPRDAPALARFLAAHLGAGACAVIGADGG
;
A
#
# COMPACT_ATOMS: atom_id res chain seq x y z
N MET A 1 -0.26 -26.60 -28.65
CA MET A 1 -0.66 -26.10 -27.31
C MET A 1 -1.09 -24.67 -27.53
N ILE A 2 -2.40 -24.45 -27.64
CA ILE A 2 -2.97 -23.15 -28.01
C ILE A 2 -2.95 -22.28 -26.75
N ASP A 3 -2.49 -21.04 -26.88
CA ASP A 3 -2.53 -20.05 -25.79
C ASP A 3 -3.98 -19.61 -25.57
N GLU A 4 -4.69 -20.33 -24.68
CA GLU A 4 -6.10 -20.11 -24.32
C GLU A 4 -6.38 -18.68 -23.86
N THR A 5 -5.38 -17.99 -23.31
CA THR A 5 -5.47 -16.61 -22.81
C THR A 5 -5.60 -15.61 -23.96
N ALA A 6 -4.70 -15.68 -24.95
CA ALA A 6 -4.70 -14.75 -26.10
C ALA A 6 -6.01 -14.77 -26.91
N LEU A 7 -6.67 -15.94 -26.97
CA LEU A 7 -7.86 -16.19 -27.79
C LEU A 7 -9.19 -15.97 -27.07
N ALA A 8 -9.16 -15.75 -25.76
CA ALA A 8 -10.34 -15.46 -24.93
C ALA A 8 -11.19 -14.28 -25.43
N PHE A 9 -10.52 -13.30 -26.02
CA PHE A 9 -11.11 -12.04 -26.45
C PHE A 9 -11.42 -12.01 -27.95
N GLU A 10 -11.16 -13.07 -28.71
CA GLU A 10 -11.57 -13.16 -30.12
C GLU A 10 -12.96 -13.81 -30.27
N TRP A 11 -13.77 -13.33 -31.23
CA TRP A 11 -15.08 -13.90 -31.56
C TRP A 11 -15.08 -14.51 -32.97
N PRO A 12 -15.63 -15.73 -33.22
CA PRO A 12 -15.95 -16.82 -32.29
C PRO A 12 -15.01 -18.03 -32.43
N ARG A 13 -14.63 -18.66 -31.31
CA ARG A 13 -14.30 -20.09 -31.28
C ARG A 13 -15.31 -20.84 -30.42
N ARG A 14 -15.90 -21.89 -31.00
CA ARG A 14 -16.39 -23.06 -30.26
C ARG A 14 -15.15 -23.85 -29.89
N ASP A 15 -14.83 -23.98 -28.60
CA ASP A 15 -13.98 -25.11 -28.20
C ASP A 15 -14.83 -26.37 -28.34
N THR A 16 -14.60 -27.10 -29.43
CA THR A 16 -14.79 -28.54 -29.43
C THR A 16 -13.72 -29.11 -28.52
N ASP A 17 -14.12 -29.63 -27.36
CA ASP A 17 -13.51 -30.72 -26.58
C ASP A 17 -13.46 -30.42 -25.08
N THR A 18 -14.59 -30.63 -24.40
CA THR A 18 -14.65 -31.16 -23.03
C THR A 18 -16.10 -31.51 -22.70
N ALA A 19 -16.31 -32.64 -22.02
CA ALA A 19 -17.60 -33.25 -21.73
C ALA A 19 -18.45 -32.50 -20.66
N GLU A 20 -18.35 -31.18 -20.59
CA GLU A 20 -19.18 -30.31 -19.75
C GLU A 20 -20.10 -29.49 -20.65
N LEU A 21 -21.33 -29.21 -20.19
CA LEU A 21 -22.28 -28.36 -20.90
C LEU A 21 -21.62 -27.03 -21.31
N PRO A 22 -21.85 -26.52 -22.53
CA PRO A 22 -21.23 -25.28 -22.98
C PRO A 22 -21.62 -24.12 -22.04
N LEU A 23 -20.65 -23.33 -21.60
CA LEU A 23 -20.89 -22.13 -20.80
C LEU A 23 -21.29 -20.95 -21.69
N ASP A 24 -22.20 -20.11 -21.20
CA ASP A 24 -22.54 -18.85 -21.85
C ASP A 24 -21.52 -17.76 -21.49
N ARG A 25 -21.38 -16.74 -22.35
CA ARG A 25 -20.43 -15.65 -22.16
C ARG A 25 -21.11 -14.29 -22.14
N ILE A 26 -20.83 -13.52 -21.08
CA ILE A 26 -21.19 -12.11 -20.95
C ILE A 26 -19.88 -11.31 -21.02
N SER A 27 -19.81 -10.26 -21.82
CA SER A 27 -18.56 -9.50 -21.95
C SER A 27 -18.74 -7.99 -22.01
N VAL A 28 -17.84 -7.27 -21.33
CA VAL A 28 -17.59 -5.84 -21.50
C VAL A 28 -16.21 -5.69 -22.12
N ARG A 29 -16.07 -4.86 -23.17
CA ARG A 29 -14.82 -4.72 -23.93
C ARG A 29 -14.45 -3.27 -24.07
N ASP A 30 -13.14 -3.02 -24.06
CA ASP A 30 -12.53 -1.71 -24.30
C ASP A 30 -13.11 -0.57 -23.43
N LEU A 31 -13.59 -0.88 -22.22
CA LEU A 31 -14.12 0.13 -21.30
C LEU A 31 -12.95 0.98 -20.78
N VAL A 32 -12.98 2.28 -21.05
CA VAL A 32 -11.92 3.20 -20.62
C VAL A 32 -12.34 3.95 -19.35
N ARG A 33 -11.42 4.03 -18.38
CA ARG A 33 -11.52 4.86 -17.17
C ARG A 33 -10.22 5.61 -16.92
N ALA A 34 -10.34 6.82 -16.39
CA ALA A 34 -9.19 7.59 -15.89
C ALA A 34 -8.95 7.20 -14.42
N VAL A 35 -7.75 6.69 -14.12
CA VAL A 35 -7.42 6.13 -12.81
C VAL A 35 -6.03 6.57 -12.39
N GLU A 36 -5.86 6.96 -11.13
CA GLU A 36 -4.54 7.12 -10.53
C GLU A 36 -4.02 5.75 -10.09
N ILE A 37 -3.09 5.15 -10.85
CA ILE A 37 -2.51 3.83 -10.55
C ILE A 37 -1.00 3.82 -10.82
N GLY A 38 -0.24 3.21 -9.90
CA GLY A 38 1.19 3.02 -10.14
C GLY A 38 2.04 2.98 -8.88
N ALA A 39 3.14 2.24 -8.98
CA ALA A 39 4.10 2.00 -7.90
C ALA A 39 5.19 3.08 -7.81
N PHE A 40 5.37 3.91 -8.86
CA PHE A 40 6.40 4.94 -8.91
C PHE A 40 5.92 6.27 -8.32
N ALA A 41 6.85 7.04 -7.75
CA ALA A 41 6.54 8.35 -7.20
C ALA A 41 6.13 9.38 -8.26
N SER A 42 6.64 9.24 -9.49
CA SER A 42 6.25 10.07 -10.65
C SER A 42 4.81 9.82 -11.11
N GLU A 43 4.19 8.71 -10.72
CA GLU A 43 2.80 8.38 -11.05
C GLU A 43 1.81 8.90 -9.98
N ARG A 44 2.26 9.64 -8.95
CA ARG A 44 1.33 10.22 -7.96
C ARG A 44 0.69 11.51 -8.48
N GLY A 45 -0.61 11.66 -8.24
CA GLY A 45 -1.37 12.84 -8.66
C GLY A 45 -1.61 12.95 -10.16
N VAL A 46 -1.30 11.89 -10.93
CA VAL A 46 -1.49 11.85 -12.38
C VAL A 46 -2.47 10.73 -12.72
N ALA A 47 -3.64 11.08 -13.24
CA ALA A 47 -4.59 10.11 -13.77
C ALA A 47 -4.09 9.57 -15.12
N GLN A 48 -4.21 8.26 -15.31
CA GLN A 48 -3.87 7.56 -16.55
C GLN A 48 -5.11 6.84 -17.07
N ARG A 49 -5.26 6.76 -18.40
CA ARG A 49 -6.34 5.99 -19.02
C ARG A 49 -6.01 4.52 -18.97
N LEU A 50 -6.87 3.78 -18.27
CA LEU A 50 -6.88 2.33 -18.27
C LEU A 50 -8.01 1.81 -19.15
N ARG A 51 -7.73 0.75 -19.91
CA ARG A 51 -8.70 0.01 -20.70
C ARG A 51 -8.97 -1.34 -20.07
N PHE A 52 -10.23 -1.67 -19.90
CA PHE A 52 -10.70 -2.91 -19.28
C PHE A 52 -11.48 -3.74 -20.31
N SER A 53 -11.15 -5.02 -20.40
CA SER A 53 -11.97 -6.01 -21.09
C SER A 53 -12.21 -7.19 -20.15
N VAL A 54 -13.47 -7.55 -19.94
CA VAL A 54 -13.91 -8.60 -19.02
C VAL A 54 -14.84 -9.54 -19.76
N VAL A 55 -14.54 -10.84 -19.72
CA VAL A 55 -15.42 -11.91 -20.20
C VAL A 55 -15.77 -12.79 -19.00
N LEU A 56 -17.05 -12.91 -18.70
CA LEU A 56 -17.59 -13.79 -17.67
C LEU A 56 -18.25 -14.99 -18.33
N GLU A 57 -17.72 -16.18 -18.05
CA GLU A 57 -18.35 -17.44 -18.39
C GLU A 57 -19.30 -17.86 -17.28
N VAL A 58 -20.57 -18.07 -17.63
CA VAL A 58 -21.65 -18.40 -16.72
C VAL A 58 -22.25 -19.75 -17.06
N ARG A 59 -22.74 -20.46 -16.04
CA ARG A 59 -23.46 -21.71 -16.26
C ARG A 59 -24.77 -21.42 -17.01
N PRO A 60 -25.16 -22.26 -17.98
CA PRO A 60 -26.45 -22.14 -18.63
C PRO A 60 -27.57 -22.12 -17.60
N THR A 61 -28.53 -21.23 -17.81
CA THR A 61 -29.77 -21.19 -17.03
C THR A 61 -30.94 -21.31 -17.99
N GLU A 62 -32.06 -21.88 -17.53
CA GLU A 62 -33.31 -21.88 -18.30
C GLU A 62 -33.91 -20.46 -18.48
N ALA A 63 -33.25 -19.43 -17.93
CA ALA A 63 -33.68 -18.03 -17.98
C ALA A 63 -33.87 -17.50 -19.41
N GLY A 64 -33.03 -17.94 -20.35
CA GLY A 64 -33.16 -17.58 -21.76
C GLY A 64 -34.45 -18.11 -22.41
N ALA A 65 -35.08 -19.13 -21.82
CA ALA A 65 -36.38 -19.64 -22.27
C ALA A 65 -37.57 -18.86 -21.69
N THR A 66 -37.36 -18.09 -20.61
CA THR A 66 -38.42 -17.33 -19.91
C THR A 66 -38.34 -15.82 -20.11
N ASP A 67 -37.30 -15.30 -20.79
CA ASP A 67 -37.02 -13.87 -20.99
C ASP A 67 -37.10 -13.05 -19.67
N ASP A 68 -36.64 -13.66 -18.59
CA ASP A 68 -36.71 -13.09 -17.24
C ASP A 68 -35.34 -12.51 -16.89
N VAL A 69 -35.23 -11.18 -16.96
CA VAL A 69 -34.00 -10.42 -16.71
C VAL A 69 -33.44 -10.69 -15.32
N ASP A 70 -34.29 -10.94 -14.32
CA ASP A 70 -33.86 -11.18 -12.94
C ASP A 70 -33.12 -12.52 -12.78
N ARG A 71 -33.27 -13.43 -13.75
CA ARG A 71 -32.64 -14.76 -13.75
C ARG A 71 -31.30 -14.80 -14.48
N VAL A 72 -30.87 -13.70 -15.11
CA VAL A 72 -29.60 -13.59 -15.85
C VAL A 72 -28.63 -12.69 -15.08
N ILE A 73 -27.32 -12.84 -15.31
CA ILE A 73 -26.34 -11.86 -14.84
C ILE A 73 -26.31 -10.70 -15.84
N SER A 74 -26.54 -9.47 -15.37
CA SER A 74 -26.39 -8.27 -16.22
C SER A 74 -24.91 -7.99 -16.51
N TYR A 75 -24.62 -7.46 -17.70
CA TYR A 75 -23.30 -6.90 -17.99
C TYR A 75 -22.97 -5.69 -17.09
N ASP A 76 -23.97 -5.03 -16.50
CA ASP A 76 -23.78 -3.97 -15.51
C ASP A 76 -22.97 -4.47 -14.32
N THR A 77 -23.16 -5.74 -13.91
CA THR A 77 -22.36 -6.35 -12.84
C THR A 77 -20.86 -6.34 -13.15
N LEU A 78 -20.48 -6.43 -14.44
CA LEU A 78 -19.06 -6.34 -14.83
C LEU A 78 -18.55 -4.90 -14.77
N VAL A 79 -19.37 -3.93 -15.17
CA VAL A 79 -19.04 -2.50 -15.10
C VAL A 79 -18.92 -2.06 -13.64
N GLU A 80 -19.88 -2.42 -12.79
CA GLU A 80 -19.88 -2.16 -11.35
C GLU A 80 -18.67 -2.81 -10.67
N ALA A 81 -18.31 -4.05 -11.04
CA ALA A 81 -17.12 -4.69 -10.48
C ALA A 81 -15.82 -3.92 -10.80
N ILE A 82 -15.74 -3.29 -11.97
CA ILE A 82 -14.63 -2.41 -12.35
C ILE A 82 -14.70 -1.13 -11.53
N ASP A 83 -15.82 -0.41 -11.58
CA ASP A 83 -15.97 0.91 -10.98
C ASP A 83 -15.80 0.84 -9.44
N ASP A 84 -16.35 -0.18 -8.78
CA ASP A 84 -16.15 -0.42 -7.35
C ASP A 84 -14.68 -0.71 -7.00
N THR A 85 -13.98 -1.49 -7.84
CA THR A 85 -12.55 -1.78 -7.59
C THR A 85 -11.72 -0.51 -7.63
N LEU A 86 -12.08 0.43 -8.52
CA LEU A 86 -11.42 1.72 -8.65
C LEU A 86 -11.80 2.67 -7.49
N ALA A 87 -13.02 2.55 -6.96
CA ALA A 87 -13.51 3.35 -5.84
C ALA A 87 -12.90 2.95 -4.47
N GLU A 88 -12.41 1.71 -4.31
CA GLU A 88 -11.76 1.22 -3.08
C GLU A 88 -10.45 1.97 -2.72
N GLY A 89 -9.95 2.78 -3.64
CA GLY A 89 -8.77 3.62 -3.45
C GLY A 89 -7.64 3.28 -4.40
N ARG A 90 -6.54 4.03 -4.27
CA ARG A 90 -5.41 3.94 -5.19
C ARG A 90 -4.73 2.56 -5.12
N LEU A 91 -4.62 1.94 -6.28
CA LEU A 91 -3.85 0.71 -6.47
C LEU A 91 -2.41 1.04 -6.91
N ASN A 92 -1.48 0.15 -6.58
CA ASN A 92 -0.09 0.25 -7.03
C ASN A 92 0.17 -0.56 -8.31
N LEU A 93 -0.55 -1.68 -8.50
CA LEU A 93 -0.28 -2.71 -9.50
C LEU A 93 -1.54 -3.05 -10.30
N LEU A 94 -1.39 -3.27 -11.62
CA LEU A 94 -2.50 -3.67 -12.50
C LEU A 94 -2.95 -5.09 -12.20
N GLU A 95 -2.03 -5.94 -11.77
CA GLU A 95 -2.27 -7.32 -11.33
C GLU A 95 -3.28 -7.34 -10.18
N THR A 96 -3.05 -6.52 -9.15
CA THR A 96 -3.99 -6.42 -8.01
C THR A 96 -5.35 -5.90 -8.44
N CYS A 97 -5.40 -4.96 -9.39
CA CYS A 97 -6.64 -4.46 -9.96
C CYS A 97 -7.41 -5.59 -10.67
N ALA A 98 -6.75 -6.33 -11.55
CA ALA A 98 -7.36 -7.43 -12.29
C ALA A 98 -7.88 -8.53 -11.35
N GLU A 99 -7.12 -8.91 -10.32
CA GLU A 99 -7.54 -9.93 -9.33
C GLU A 99 -8.77 -9.49 -8.52
N ARG A 100 -8.87 -8.21 -8.14
CA ARG A 100 -10.03 -7.68 -7.42
C ARG A 100 -11.28 -7.65 -8.30
N ILE A 101 -11.14 -7.21 -9.56
CA ILE A 101 -12.23 -7.27 -10.55
C ILE A 101 -12.69 -8.71 -10.74
N ALA A 102 -11.75 -9.65 -10.98
CA ALA A 102 -12.08 -11.05 -11.17
C ALA A 102 -12.84 -11.63 -9.98
N ALA A 103 -12.37 -11.38 -8.75
CA ALA A 103 -13.03 -11.85 -7.54
C ALA A 103 -14.44 -11.25 -7.36
N ARG A 104 -14.63 -9.98 -7.73
CA ARG A 104 -15.95 -9.31 -7.69
C ARG A 104 -16.92 -9.92 -8.71
N CYS A 105 -16.50 -10.11 -9.95
CA CYS A 105 -17.32 -10.77 -10.98
C CYS A 105 -17.70 -12.22 -10.60
N LEU A 106 -16.82 -12.92 -9.88
CA LEU A 106 -17.04 -14.32 -9.46
C LEU A 106 -17.86 -14.48 -8.17
N ARG A 107 -18.37 -13.38 -7.58
CA ARG A 107 -19.23 -13.43 -6.38
C ARG A 107 -20.56 -14.10 -6.66
N ASP A 108 -21.13 -13.88 -7.84
CA ASP A 108 -22.37 -14.54 -8.23
C ASP A 108 -22.13 -16.07 -8.38
N PRO A 109 -22.92 -16.94 -7.72
CA PRO A 109 -22.78 -18.39 -7.82
C PRO A 109 -22.84 -18.95 -9.24
N ARG A 110 -23.61 -18.31 -10.14
CA ARG A 110 -23.80 -18.71 -11.55
C ARG A 110 -22.54 -18.50 -12.39
N ALA A 111 -21.65 -17.59 -11.98
CA ALA A 111 -20.35 -17.39 -12.62
C ALA A 111 -19.46 -18.64 -12.43
N ALA A 112 -18.87 -19.11 -13.52
CA ALA A 112 -17.96 -20.25 -13.54
C ALA A 112 -16.50 -19.80 -13.60
N ARG A 113 -16.19 -18.90 -14.56
CA ARG A 113 -14.83 -18.43 -14.84
C ARG A 113 -14.88 -17.00 -15.39
N VAL A 114 -13.84 -16.22 -15.15
CA VAL A 114 -13.72 -14.85 -15.66
C VAL A 114 -12.35 -14.63 -16.28
N LEU A 115 -12.32 -13.87 -17.36
CA LEU A 115 -11.13 -13.44 -18.06
C LEU A 115 -11.09 -11.92 -17.98
N VAL A 116 -10.02 -11.37 -17.44
CA VAL A 116 -9.87 -9.93 -17.19
C VAL A 116 -8.57 -9.46 -17.82
N ARG A 117 -8.68 -8.46 -18.70
CA ARG A 117 -7.57 -7.74 -19.31
C ARG A 117 -7.61 -6.29 -18.85
N VAL A 118 -6.50 -5.79 -18.35
CA VAL A 118 -6.33 -4.40 -17.90
C VAL A 118 -5.09 -3.81 -18.55
N GLU A 119 -5.25 -2.70 -19.28
CA GLU A 119 -4.17 -2.09 -20.06
C GLU A 119 -4.00 -0.61 -19.76
N LYS A 120 -2.76 -0.13 -19.70
CA LYS A 120 -2.37 1.28 -19.70
C LYS A 120 -2.20 1.76 -21.14
N LEU A 121 -2.91 2.82 -21.51
CA LEU A 121 -2.88 3.39 -22.86
C LEU A 121 -1.84 4.51 -23.04
N ASP A 122 -1.39 5.11 -21.94
CA ASP A 122 -0.63 6.37 -22.00
C ASP A 122 0.90 6.19 -21.78
N ARG A 123 1.38 4.96 -21.61
CA ARG A 123 2.79 4.71 -21.20
C ARG A 123 3.75 4.47 -22.36
N ILE A 124 3.28 3.88 -23.46
CA ILE A 124 4.05 3.61 -24.68
C ILE A 124 3.12 3.76 -25.89
N PRO A 125 3.65 3.92 -27.11
CA PRO A 125 2.86 3.71 -28.33
C PRO A 125 2.28 2.29 -28.34
N GLY A 126 0.96 2.16 -28.26
CA GLY A 126 0.25 0.89 -28.11
C GLY A 126 -0.38 0.73 -26.73
N ALA A 127 -0.54 -0.51 -26.28
CA ALA A 127 -1.09 -0.84 -24.98
C ALA A 127 -0.18 -1.83 -24.26
N LEU A 128 0.02 -1.63 -22.96
CA LEU A 128 0.67 -2.60 -22.08
C LEU A 128 -0.27 -2.95 -20.94
N GLY A 129 -0.31 -4.20 -20.54
CA GLY A 129 -1.30 -4.62 -19.58
C GLY A 129 -1.04 -5.99 -19.00
N VAL A 130 -2.01 -6.42 -18.19
CA VAL A 130 -2.05 -7.74 -17.59
C VAL A 130 -3.33 -8.43 -18.05
N GLU A 131 -3.25 -9.73 -18.19
CA GLU A 131 -4.39 -10.58 -18.50
C GLU A 131 -4.41 -11.77 -17.55
N ILE A 132 -5.58 -12.08 -17.01
CA ILE A 132 -5.77 -13.19 -16.09
C ILE A 132 -7.03 -13.97 -16.42
N VAL A 133 -6.98 -15.27 -16.17
CA VAL A 133 -8.15 -16.16 -16.16
C VAL A 133 -8.30 -16.73 -14.75
N ARG A 134 -9.49 -16.61 -14.17
CA ARG A 134 -9.75 -17.05 -12.80
C ARG A 134 -11.06 -17.82 -12.69
N THR A 135 -11.02 -18.90 -11.94
CA THR A 135 -12.21 -19.51 -11.32
C THR A 135 -12.40 -18.93 -9.92
N ARG A 136 -13.58 -19.11 -9.32
CA ARG A 136 -13.88 -18.59 -7.97
C ARG A 136 -12.82 -18.99 -6.93
N ARG A 137 -12.47 -20.29 -6.88
CA ARG A 137 -11.47 -20.80 -5.94
C ARG A 137 -10.08 -20.19 -6.18
N ALA A 138 -9.67 -20.07 -7.44
CA ALA A 138 -8.37 -19.50 -7.79
C ALA A 138 -8.29 -18.00 -7.42
N ALA A 139 -9.33 -17.22 -7.72
CA ALA A 139 -9.40 -15.80 -7.36
C ALA A 139 -9.32 -15.60 -5.84
N GLN A 140 -10.08 -16.36 -5.06
CA GLN A 140 -10.05 -16.29 -3.59
C GLN A 140 -8.68 -16.65 -3.02
N ALA A 141 -8.08 -17.75 -3.49
CA ALA A 141 -6.75 -18.17 -3.04
C ALA A 141 -5.69 -17.10 -3.36
N ARG A 142 -5.78 -16.49 -4.54
CA ARG A 142 -4.84 -15.47 -4.98
C ARG A 142 -4.98 -14.18 -4.19
N LEU A 143 -6.20 -13.70 -3.92
CA LEU A 143 -6.42 -12.55 -3.05
C LEU A 143 -5.95 -12.80 -1.61
N ALA A 144 -6.17 -14.00 -1.07
CA ALA A 144 -5.66 -14.37 0.25
C ALA A 144 -4.12 -14.32 0.29
N GLN A 145 -3.46 -14.80 -0.77
CA GLN A 145 -2.00 -14.70 -0.89
C GLN A 145 -1.52 -13.26 -0.97
N ILE A 146 -2.16 -12.42 -1.80
CA ILE A 146 -1.82 -10.99 -1.92
C ILE A 146 -1.98 -10.29 -0.56
N ALA A 147 -3.08 -10.57 0.15
CA ALA A 147 -3.32 -10.04 1.49
C ALA A 147 -2.26 -10.51 2.50
N ALA A 148 -1.87 -11.78 2.47
CA ALA A 148 -0.83 -12.33 3.33
C ALA A 148 0.55 -11.72 3.05
N THR A 149 0.92 -11.55 1.77
CA THR A 149 2.17 -10.88 1.38
C THR A 149 2.14 -9.41 1.81
N ALA A 150 1.03 -8.70 1.60
CA ALA A 150 0.87 -7.33 2.04
C ALA A 150 0.94 -7.21 3.57
N ALA A 151 0.35 -8.13 4.33
CA ALA A 151 0.43 -8.16 5.78
C ALA A 151 1.87 -8.39 6.28
N GLY A 152 2.62 -9.29 5.63
CA GLY A 152 4.03 -9.55 5.94
C GLY A 152 4.97 -8.40 5.54
N ALA A 153 4.66 -7.70 4.44
CA ALA A 153 5.42 -6.54 3.96
C ALA A 153 4.95 -5.20 4.57
N SER A 154 3.83 -5.20 5.29
CA SER A 154 3.29 -3.98 5.89
C SER A 154 4.24 -3.52 6.99
N PRO A 155 4.79 -2.30 6.90
CA PRO A 155 5.75 -1.85 7.88
C PRO A 155 5.07 -1.67 9.24
N MET A 156 5.86 -1.73 10.28
CA MET A 156 5.48 -1.26 11.60
C MET A 156 6.21 0.03 11.93
N VAL A 157 5.56 0.90 12.71
CA VAL A 157 6.21 2.08 13.27
C VAL A 157 6.43 1.89 14.77
N ALA A 158 7.63 2.18 15.25
CA ALA A 158 7.99 2.08 16.67
C ALA A 158 8.33 3.47 17.24
N ALA A 159 7.58 3.94 18.23
CA ALA A 159 7.97 5.10 19.03
C ALA A 159 8.95 4.65 20.12
N LEU A 160 10.18 5.17 20.08
CA LEU A 160 11.19 4.91 21.09
C LEU A 160 11.16 6.05 22.12
N THR A 161 10.72 5.76 23.33
CA THR A 161 10.39 6.78 24.35
C THR A 161 11.36 6.83 25.52
N ASP A 162 12.20 5.82 25.67
CA ASP A 162 13.18 5.76 26.75
C ASP A 162 14.27 6.84 26.54
N PRO A 163 14.41 7.81 27.47
CA PRO A 163 15.44 8.84 27.35
C PRO A 163 16.86 8.28 27.37
N ALA A 164 17.08 7.11 28.02
CA ALA A 164 18.39 6.47 28.10
C ALA A 164 18.95 6.04 26.74
N LEU A 165 18.09 5.97 25.70
CA LEU A 165 18.51 5.68 24.33
C LEU A 165 19.44 6.74 23.74
N LEU A 166 19.44 7.93 24.32
CA LEU A 166 20.26 9.05 23.87
C LEU A 166 21.32 9.45 24.88
N ASP A 167 21.44 8.74 26.00
CA ASP A 167 22.46 9.03 27.01
C ASP A 167 23.87 8.62 26.54
N ASP A 168 24.87 8.95 27.36
CA ASP A 168 26.26 8.58 27.07
C ASP A 168 26.51 7.08 27.27
N ASP A 169 25.77 6.45 28.19
CA ASP A 169 25.72 4.99 28.27
C ASP A 169 24.94 4.42 27.07
N ASP A 170 25.61 3.58 26.30
CA ASP A 170 25.11 3.04 25.04
C ASP A 170 24.33 1.72 25.24
N ALA A 171 24.20 1.20 26.47
CA ALA A 171 23.53 -0.07 26.75
C ALA A 171 22.07 -0.10 26.26
N ALA A 172 21.25 0.89 26.64
CA ALA A 172 19.86 0.98 26.22
C ALA A 172 19.73 1.13 24.70
N ARG A 173 20.58 1.98 24.10
CA ARG A 173 20.60 2.20 22.65
C ARG A 173 20.96 0.94 21.88
N ARG A 174 21.95 0.15 22.32
CA ARG A 174 22.30 -1.14 21.71
C ARG A 174 21.16 -2.14 21.79
N ALA A 175 20.56 -2.30 22.98
CA ALA A 175 19.45 -3.24 23.17
C ALA A 175 18.25 -2.89 22.27
N ALA A 176 17.89 -1.60 22.17
CA ALA A 176 16.83 -1.16 21.27
C ALA A 176 17.17 -1.40 19.79
N ARG A 177 18.42 -1.15 19.37
CA ARG A 177 18.88 -1.45 17.99
C ARG A 177 18.79 -2.94 17.68
N GLU A 178 19.21 -3.81 18.61
CA GLU A 178 19.09 -5.26 18.45
C GLU A 178 17.62 -5.69 18.34
N ALA A 179 16.76 -5.18 19.23
CA ALA A 179 15.33 -5.49 19.24
C ALA A 179 14.62 -5.05 17.95
N LEU A 180 15.01 -3.91 17.36
CA LEU A 180 14.50 -3.42 16.08
C LEU A 180 15.04 -4.23 14.90
N ALA A 181 16.34 -4.52 14.88
CA ALA A 181 16.98 -5.29 13.81
C ALA A 181 16.51 -6.76 13.77
N ALA A 182 16.09 -7.32 14.91
CA ALA A 182 15.55 -8.67 15.00
C ALA A 182 14.08 -8.81 14.54
N ARG A 183 13.39 -7.70 14.23
CA ARG A 183 11.98 -7.74 13.80
C ARG A 183 11.85 -8.41 12.44
N ARG A 184 10.88 -9.32 12.32
CA ARG A 184 10.53 -9.98 11.05
C ARG A 184 9.80 -9.06 10.07
N ARG A 185 9.13 -8.03 10.56
CA ARG A 185 8.42 -7.03 9.74
C ARG A 185 9.32 -5.81 9.53
N PRO A 186 9.27 -5.13 8.36
CA PRO A 186 9.97 -3.87 8.15
C PRO A 186 9.59 -2.86 9.22
N VAL A 187 10.56 -2.15 9.80
CA VAL A 187 10.31 -1.21 10.90
C VAL A 187 10.86 0.18 10.59
N ALA A 188 10.04 1.19 10.87
CA ALA A 188 10.46 2.59 10.94
C ALA A 188 10.41 3.03 12.41
N ALA A 189 11.51 3.56 12.93
CA ALA A 189 11.62 4.06 14.29
C ALA A 189 11.45 5.57 14.34
N VAL A 190 10.70 6.03 15.34
CA VAL A 190 10.56 7.44 15.73
C VAL A 190 11.21 7.59 17.09
N VAL A 191 12.26 8.38 17.18
CA VAL A 191 13.02 8.55 18.43
C VAL A 191 12.50 9.77 19.15
N ALA A 192 12.17 9.63 20.45
CA ALA A 192 11.84 10.76 21.29
C ALA A 192 13.01 11.76 21.35
N PRO A 193 12.74 13.07 21.46
CA PRO A 193 13.78 14.09 21.35
C PRO A 193 14.80 14.05 22.50
N GLY A 194 14.44 13.49 23.67
CA GLY A 194 15.31 13.29 24.82
C GLY A 194 16.17 14.51 25.18
N ARG A 195 17.47 14.29 25.42
CA ARG A 195 18.42 15.36 25.75
C ARG A 195 18.56 16.45 24.67
N PHE A 196 18.37 16.11 23.40
CA PHE A 196 18.41 17.11 22.32
C PHE A 196 17.21 18.05 22.38
N GLY A 197 16.02 17.51 22.69
CA GLY A 197 14.82 18.32 22.91
C GLY A 197 14.95 19.25 24.12
N GLN A 198 15.54 18.74 25.21
CA GLN A 198 15.83 19.54 26.40
C GLN A 198 16.79 20.70 26.08
N ALA A 199 17.88 20.42 25.36
CA ALA A 199 18.84 21.43 24.93
C ALA A 199 18.21 22.47 23.99
N ALA A 200 17.36 22.06 23.04
CA ALA A 200 16.63 22.96 22.17
C ALA A 200 15.68 23.89 22.94
N ALA A 201 14.97 23.36 23.93
CA ALA A 201 14.10 24.15 24.79
C ALA A 201 14.89 25.15 25.64
N GLU A 202 16.05 24.76 26.17
CA GLU A 202 16.93 25.67 26.92
C GLU A 202 17.47 26.79 26.03
N ALA A 203 17.96 26.45 24.83
CA ALA A 203 18.46 27.43 23.86
C ALA A 203 17.38 28.45 23.47
N ALA A 204 16.16 27.97 23.18
CA ALA A 204 15.04 28.85 22.87
C ALA A 204 14.75 29.83 24.02
N ARG A 205 14.70 29.35 25.27
CA ARG A 205 14.49 30.21 26.45
C ARG A 205 15.59 31.25 26.62
N ARG A 206 16.86 30.84 26.51
CA ARG A 206 18.02 31.74 26.68
C ARG A 206 18.07 32.85 25.63
N MET A 207 17.56 32.56 24.42
CA MET A 207 17.53 33.49 23.30
C MET A 207 16.21 34.27 23.19
N GLY A 208 15.22 34.01 24.06
CA GLY A 208 13.89 34.62 23.99
C GLY A 208 13.12 34.26 22.71
N LEU A 209 13.34 33.05 22.16
CA LEU A 209 12.67 32.57 20.95
C LEU A 209 11.33 31.93 21.30
N GLU A 210 10.29 32.29 20.54
CA GLU A 210 8.94 31.75 20.67
C GLU A 210 8.37 31.33 19.31
N GLY A 211 7.21 30.66 19.33
CA GLY A 211 6.49 30.25 18.11
C GLY A 211 7.33 29.41 17.14
N ALA A 212 7.26 29.77 15.85
CA ALA A 212 7.90 29.03 14.77
C ALA A 212 9.42 28.85 14.94
N ALA A 213 10.12 29.80 15.56
CA ALA A 213 11.57 29.72 15.78
C ALA A 213 11.92 28.65 16.83
N ALA A 214 11.22 28.64 17.96
CA ALA A 214 11.40 27.62 18.99
C ALA A 214 11.00 26.22 18.48
N GLU A 215 9.94 26.15 17.67
CA GLU A 215 9.50 24.90 17.06
C GLU A 215 10.53 24.36 16.05
N ARG A 216 11.16 25.23 15.25
CA ARG A 216 12.22 24.83 14.31
C ARG A 216 13.42 24.22 15.04
N LEU A 217 13.79 24.76 16.21
CA LEU A 217 14.85 24.17 17.04
C LEU A 217 14.48 22.77 17.51
N LEU A 218 13.23 22.56 17.95
CA LEU A 218 12.73 21.26 18.37
C LEU A 218 12.70 20.24 17.22
N LEU A 219 12.28 20.65 16.02
CA LEU A 219 12.33 19.79 14.85
C LEU A 219 13.76 19.37 14.51
N SER A 220 14.71 20.29 14.58
CA SER A 220 16.13 19.94 14.40
C SER A 220 16.62 18.98 15.48
N ALA A 221 16.16 19.11 16.72
CA ALA A 221 16.50 18.18 17.79
C ALA A 221 15.98 16.75 17.54
N LEU A 222 14.82 16.59 16.88
CA LEU A 222 14.32 15.27 16.49
C LEU A 222 15.22 14.62 15.43
N ASP A 223 15.67 15.37 14.42
CA ASP A 223 16.62 14.85 13.43
C ASP A 223 17.94 14.46 14.10
N GLN A 224 18.45 15.29 15.02
CA GLN A 224 19.65 14.97 15.81
C GLN A 224 19.46 13.69 16.64
N ALA A 225 18.29 13.51 17.28
CA ALA A 225 17.96 12.30 18.02
C ALA A 225 17.93 11.06 17.11
N ALA A 226 17.37 11.18 15.89
CA ALA A 226 17.38 10.10 14.89
C ALA A 226 18.81 9.69 14.50
N TRP A 227 19.67 10.67 14.20
CA TRP A 227 21.07 10.42 13.87
C TRP A 227 21.88 9.87 15.05
N ALA A 228 21.67 10.39 16.26
CA ALA A 228 22.33 9.90 17.46
C ALA A 228 21.88 8.47 17.82
N PHE A 229 20.60 8.14 17.59
CA PHE A 229 20.09 6.80 17.78
C PHE A 229 20.61 5.83 16.72
N ALA A 230 20.69 6.21 15.44
CA ALA A 230 21.25 5.33 14.40
C ALA A 230 22.77 5.12 14.59
N GLY A 231 23.49 6.18 14.96
CA GLY A 231 24.94 6.17 15.14
C GLY A 231 25.66 5.63 13.90
N GLN A 232 26.72 4.84 14.13
CA GLN A 232 27.50 4.20 13.07
C GLN A 232 26.99 2.79 12.69
N ASP A 233 25.80 2.40 13.16
CA ASP A 233 25.25 1.06 12.87
C ASP A 233 24.70 1.00 11.44
N ALA A 234 25.46 0.37 10.54
CA ALA A 234 25.15 0.27 9.11
C ALA A 234 23.82 -0.44 8.78
N ARG A 235 23.21 -1.14 9.75
CA ARG A 235 21.90 -1.77 9.59
C ARG A 235 20.79 -0.73 9.44
N PHE A 236 20.94 0.42 10.10
CA PHE A 236 19.93 1.47 10.11
C PHE A 236 20.15 2.49 9.01
N VAL A 237 19.06 3.06 8.50
CA VAL A 237 19.09 4.18 7.55
C VAL A 237 18.30 5.33 8.14
N VAL A 238 18.95 6.48 8.33
CA VAL A 238 18.23 7.71 8.68
C VAL A 238 17.62 8.29 7.41
N THR A 239 16.34 8.65 7.46
CA THR A 239 15.57 9.10 6.30
C THR A 239 14.72 10.30 6.65
N ASP A 240 14.65 11.30 5.78
CA ASP A 240 13.87 12.53 5.99
C ASP A 240 12.73 12.70 4.99
N THR A 241 12.69 11.91 3.92
CA THR A 241 11.60 11.88 2.95
C THR A 241 10.78 10.60 3.00
N ARG A 242 9.51 10.70 2.60
CA ARG A 242 8.63 9.53 2.42
C ARG A 242 9.20 8.50 1.43
N THR A 243 9.82 8.97 0.34
CA THR A 243 10.34 8.08 -0.70
C THR A 243 11.48 7.22 -0.16
N GLU A 244 12.40 7.82 0.61
CA GLU A 244 13.51 7.09 1.24
C GLU A 244 13.02 6.15 2.34
N LEU A 245 12.07 6.58 3.18
CA LEU A 245 11.40 5.71 4.16
C LEU A 245 10.85 4.44 3.49
N VAL A 246 10.06 4.61 2.44
CA VAL A 246 9.46 3.48 1.71
C VAL A 246 10.53 2.62 1.04
N HIS A 247 11.59 3.22 0.50
CA HIS A 247 12.69 2.49 -0.11
C HIS A 247 13.46 1.65 0.92
N ALA A 248 13.81 2.21 2.07
CA ALA A 248 14.51 1.51 3.15
C ALA A 248 13.69 0.29 3.63
N LEU A 249 12.39 0.50 3.90
CA LEU A 249 11.47 -0.55 4.35
C LEU A 249 11.32 -1.69 3.33
N ARG A 250 11.20 -1.36 2.03
CA ARG A 250 11.13 -2.37 0.95
C ARG A 250 12.41 -3.17 0.79
N SER A 251 13.56 -2.54 1.05
CA SER A 251 14.88 -3.16 1.01
C SER A 251 15.21 -3.94 2.29
N GLY A 252 14.28 -4.05 3.23
CA GLY A 252 14.47 -4.79 4.49
C GLY A 252 15.42 -4.12 5.48
N ARG A 253 15.73 -2.82 5.30
CA ARG A 253 16.60 -2.06 6.21
C ARG A 253 15.73 -1.27 7.20
N PRO A 254 15.93 -1.44 8.52
CA PRO A 254 15.28 -0.60 9.51
C PRO A 254 15.53 0.89 9.25
N ALA A 255 14.45 1.66 9.16
CA ALA A 255 14.53 3.10 8.95
C ALA A 255 14.43 3.83 10.30
N VAL A 256 15.19 4.91 10.47
CA VAL A 256 15.03 5.87 11.56
C VAL A 256 14.56 7.17 10.95
N TRP A 257 13.42 7.68 11.39
CA TRP A 257 12.80 8.85 10.78
C TRP A 257 13.37 10.14 11.36
N ALA A 258 13.93 10.99 10.49
CA ALA A 258 14.27 12.38 10.76
C ALA A 258 13.10 13.27 10.30
N PRO A 259 12.22 13.71 11.21
CA PRO A 259 10.90 14.19 10.84
C PRO A 259 10.84 15.64 10.36
N ALA A 260 11.89 16.44 10.55
CA ALA A 260 11.82 17.89 10.36
C ALA A 260 11.31 18.29 8.97
N ARG A 261 11.78 17.61 7.93
CA ARG A 261 11.40 17.90 6.55
C ARG A 261 9.90 17.69 6.30
N ILE A 262 9.37 16.52 6.68
CA ILE A 262 7.95 16.21 6.49
C ILE A 262 7.08 17.12 7.35
N LEU A 263 7.45 17.33 8.61
CA LEU A 263 6.63 18.11 9.55
C LEU A 263 6.59 19.61 9.20
N CYS A 264 7.67 20.17 8.63
CA CYS A 264 7.67 21.56 8.18
C CYS A 264 6.71 21.83 7.02
N ASP A 265 6.43 20.83 6.19
CA ASP A 265 5.53 20.98 5.04
C ASP A 265 4.04 20.81 5.41
N LEU A 266 3.73 20.48 6.68
CA LEU A 266 2.37 20.28 7.16
C LEU A 266 1.67 21.59 7.55
N ARG A 267 0.35 21.60 7.40
CA ARG A 267 -0.52 22.62 7.99
C ARG A 267 -0.73 22.32 9.48
N ASP A 268 -0.80 23.38 10.30
CA ASP A 268 -0.86 23.28 11.77
C ASP A 268 -1.99 22.38 12.29
N GLU A 269 -3.17 22.44 11.68
CA GLU A 269 -4.36 21.64 12.05
C GLU A 269 -4.15 20.11 12.05
N HIS A 270 -3.18 19.60 11.29
CA HIS A 270 -2.91 18.17 11.14
C HIS A 270 -1.54 17.77 11.70
N ARG A 271 -0.83 18.70 12.36
CA ARG A 271 0.55 18.50 12.78
C ARG A 271 0.59 17.84 14.17
N PRO A 272 1.22 16.66 14.32
CA PRO A 272 1.41 16.05 15.63
C PRO A 272 2.37 16.89 16.49
N ASP A 273 2.19 16.87 17.82
CA ASP A 273 3.14 17.50 18.75
C ASP A 273 4.54 16.89 18.58
N PRO A 274 5.57 17.66 18.19
CA PRO A 274 6.93 17.14 18.01
C PRO A 274 7.56 16.59 19.30
N ARG A 275 6.99 16.88 20.48
CA ARG A 275 7.45 16.33 21.77
C ARG A 275 6.88 14.95 22.07
N ASP A 276 5.78 14.57 21.42
CA ASP A 276 5.07 13.32 21.65
C ASP A 276 5.48 12.29 20.58
N ALA A 277 6.51 11.49 20.90
CA ALA A 277 6.98 10.42 20.02
C ALA A 277 5.87 9.40 19.65
N PRO A 278 4.99 8.96 20.57
CA PRO A 278 3.79 8.20 20.21
C PRO A 278 2.86 8.89 19.21
N ALA A 279 2.61 10.20 19.31
CA ALA A 279 1.82 10.93 18.31
C ALA A 279 2.52 10.98 16.95
N LEU A 280 3.83 11.25 16.93
CA LEU A 280 4.66 11.21 15.72
C LEU A 280 4.64 9.82 15.07
N ALA A 281 4.71 8.74 15.86
CA ALA A 281 4.64 7.38 15.35
C ALA A 281 3.28 7.04 14.74
N ARG A 282 2.18 7.47 15.36
CA ARG A 282 0.82 7.32 14.79
C ARG A 282 0.67 8.09 13.48
N PHE A 283 1.17 9.32 13.44
CA PHE A 283 1.21 10.12 12.22
C PHE A 283 2.00 9.42 11.11
N LEU A 284 3.23 8.96 11.40
CA LEU A 284 4.06 8.26 10.43
C LEU A 284 3.42 6.94 9.99
N ALA A 285 2.76 6.20 10.91
CA ALA A 285 2.05 4.97 10.60
C ALA A 285 0.93 5.22 9.57
N ALA A 286 0.10 6.24 9.77
CA ALA A 286 -0.89 6.66 8.79
C ALA A 286 -0.25 7.08 7.47
N HIS A 287 0.84 7.85 7.52
CA HIS A 287 1.57 8.34 6.35
C HIS A 287 2.19 7.22 5.48
N LEU A 288 2.58 6.11 6.11
CA LEU A 288 3.16 4.93 5.47
C LEU A 288 2.14 3.82 5.16
N GLY A 289 0.91 3.89 5.69
CA GLY A 289 -0.03 2.77 5.67
C GLY A 289 0.49 1.57 6.47
N ALA A 290 1.13 1.83 7.61
CA ALA A 290 1.70 0.81 8.48
C ALA A 290 0.60 -0.02 9.15
N GLY A 291 0.76 -1.34 9.16
CA GLY A 291 -0.20 -2.29 9.73
C GLY A 291 0.01 -2.54 11.22
N ALA A 292 0.92 -1.81 11.87
CA ALA A 292 1.12 -1.83 13.31
C ALA A 292 1.87 -0.56 13.77
N CYS A 293 1.55 -0.11 14.98
CA CYS A 293 2.30 0.93 15.69
C CYS A 293 2.55 0.44 17.12
N ALA A 294 3.77 0.58 17.62
CA ALA A 294 4.16 0.18 18.98
C ALA A 294 4.90 1.31 19.69
N VAL A 295 4.83 1.33 21.01
CA VAL A 295 5.60 2.25 21.86
C VAL A 295 6.57 1.40 22.67
N ILE A 296 7.86 1.60 22.41
CA ILE A 296 8.96 0.92 23.08
C ILE A 296 9.56 1.89 24.09
N GLY A 297 9.36 1.61 25.38
CA GLY A 297 9.96 2.32 26.50
C GLY A 297 10.99 1.46 27.25
N ALA A 298 11.39 1.89 28.43
CA ALA A 298 12.37 1.19 29.28
C ALA A 298 11.92 -0.25 29.66
N ASP A 299 10.60 -0.49 29.72
CA ASP A 299 10.02 -1.77 30.13
C ASP A 299 9.70 -2.74 28.96
N GLY A 300 10.14 -2.43 27.73
CA GLY A 300 10.16 -3.41 26.63
C GLY A 300 8.81 -3.83 26.03
N GLY A 301 7.82 -2.93 25.99
CA GLY A 301 6.52 -3.14 25.33
C GLY A 301 6.56 -3.17 23.79
#